data_AF-E6ZMA5-F1
#
_entry.id   AF-E6ZMA5-F1
#
_cell.length_a   1.000
_cell.length_b   1.000
_cell.length_c   1.000
_cell.angle_alpha   90.00
_cell.angle_beta   90.00
_cell.angle_gamma   90.00
#
_symmetry.space_group_name_H-M   'P 1'
#
loop_
_entity.id
_entity.type
_entity.pdbx_description
1 polymer ?
#
loop_
_entity_poly.entity_id
_entity_poly.type
_entity_poly.pdbx_seq_one_letter_code
_entity_poly.pdbx_strand_id
1 'polypeptide(L)'
;MRLVFLTLFSSATSVLLLLQSCSAIPRGDPGASSSNAPAPASPLMRFRPRPSFRLSPSLPSRPLPLLPSPPLSPMHLQVASTLPPPLLGNDGKLLHPPPLERYIEYLDIDKINRLQPSDASLRDPRIPFYKTTPLFSITEDPKRVEQALKDHQSAGIVDRLSDMAVLIQLNENSVQQIRKPSEMVDIVALYNLPDNVHMLKKVLMGQIANPPAPQPVDHLPHAMGIPILVDGEATLEHMLAASTKDDKGFWIQQGQSKRHILIKPWTDLLFALPDSSAMEESKRVLAAYQADKVRYGDAYAGLRWGRPLDRNPTIAEAQWKKPNLQNYPRIESSKATHDQMIEALKNFGRFHFYVNVPGQATGAYKVKLEHADTSDRRNRISVLLKPLGRYKKNEERLMSKLKGFKIPK
;
A
#
# COMPACT_ATOMS: atom_id res chain seq x y z
N MET A 1 -2.62 33.60 60.66
CA MET A 1 -2.48 34.70 59.67
C MET A 1 -3.10 34.21 58.37
N ARG A 2 -4.20 34.86 57.96
CA ARG A 2 -5.06 34.66 56.76
C ARG A 2 -5.89 33.37 56.64
N LEU A 3 -7.10 33.47 57.22
CA LEU A 3 -8.35 32.90 56.69
C LEU A 3 -8.68 33.50 55.31
N VAL A 4 -9.34 32.75 54.43
CA VAL A 4 -10.53 33.23 53.66
C VAL A 4 -11.50 32.06 53.44
N PHE A 5 -12.77 32.33 53.76
CA PHE A 5 -13.99 31.55 53.57
C PHE A 5 -14.80 32.17 52.42
N LEU A 6 -15.84 31.46 51.94
CA LEU A 6 -16.96 31.90 51.05
C LEU A 6 -16.59 32.04 49.55
N THR A 7 -17.40 31.76 48.54
CA THR A 7 -18.80 31.32 48.28
C THR A 7 -18.86 31.09 46.73
N LEU A 8 -19.79 30.41 46.04
CA LEU A 8 -21.23 30.65 45.89
C LEU A 8 -21.80 29.61 44.90
N PHE A 9 -23.05 29.20 45.14
CA PHE A 9 -23.97 28.51 44.23
C PHE A 9 -24.45 29.44 43.09
N SER A 10 -24.70 28.90 41.89
CA SER A 10 -25.72 29.39 40.93
C SER A 10 -25.86 28.32 39.82
N SER A 11 -26.88 27.46 39.85
CA SER A 11 -28.25 27.63 39.34
C SER A 11 -28.41 27.32 37.85
N ALA A 12 -29.43 26.50 37.58
CA ALA A 12 -29.80 25.90 36.31
C ALA A 12 -30.54 26.86 35.35
N THR A 13 -30.41 26.57 34.05
CA THR A 13 -31.38 26.87 32.98
C THR A 13 -31.08 25.89 31.84
N SER A 14 -31.88 24.83 31.67
CA SER A 14 -33.05 24.76 30.76
C SER A 14 -32.71 24.93 29.28
N VAL A 15 -32.63 23.81 28.53
CA VAL A 15 -33.22 23.73 27.18
C VAL A 15 -33.83 22.34 27.00
N LEU A 16 -35.15 22.33 26.94
CA LEU A 16 -36.04 21.22 26.68
C LEU A 16 -36.70 21.58 25.34
N LEU A 17 -36.48 20.80 24.27
CA LEU A 17 -37.38 20.79 23.12
C LEU A 17 -37.44 19.38 22.53
N LEU A 18 -38.57 18.76 22.81
CA LEU A 18 -39.05 17.46 22.38
C LEU A 18 -40.08 17.69 21.27
N LEU A 19 -40.17 16.70 20.38
CA LEU A 19 -41.32 16.30 19.57
C LEU A 19 -41.70 17.18 18.38
N GLN A 20 -41.55 16.62 17.18
CA GLN A 20 -42.71 16.31 16.33
C GLN A 20 -42.47 14.98 15.57
N SER A 21 -43.24 13.98 15.95
CA SER A 21 -43.44 12.73 15.24
C SER A 21 -44.68 12.89 14.36
N CYS A 22 -44.57 12.65 13.06
CA CYS A 22 -45.71 12.40 12.18
C CYS A 22 -45.63 10.98 11.64
N SER A 23 -46.48 10.13 12.19
CA SER A 23 -46.84 8.81 11.68
C SER A 23 -47.80 8.95 10.50
N ALA A 24 -47.48 8.33 9.36
CA ALA A 24 -48.46 8.01 8.34
C ALA A 24 -48.20 6.58 7.83
N ILE A 25 -49.16 5.71 8.16
CA ILE A 25 -49.35 4.35 7.65
C ILE A 25 -49.97 4.46 6.25
N PRO A 26 -49.65 3.53 5.33
CA PRO A 26 -50.76 2.83 4.70
C PRO A 26 -50.57 1.31 4.70
N ARG A 27 -51.63 0.63 5.12
CA ARG A 27 -51.95 -0.75 4.77
C ARG A 27 -52.39 -0.79 3.31
N GLY A 28 -51.90 -1.78 2.56
CA GLY A 28 -52.42 -2.20 1.27
C GLY A 28 -52.11 -3.69 1.08
N ASP A 29 -53.14 -4.45 0.74
CA ASP A 29 -53.25 -5.92 0.75
C ASP A 29 -52.27 -6.71 -0.15
N PRO A 30 -52.10 -8.03 0.11
CA PRO A 30 -51.41 -8.96 -0.76
C PRO A 30 -52.38 -9.53 -1.81
N GLY A 31 -52.05 -9.38 -3.10
CA GLY A 31 -52.78 -9.95 -4.23
C GLY A 31 -51.83 -10.63 -5.22
N ALA A 32 -52.19 -11.83 -5.64
CA ALA A 32 -51.39 -12.80 -6.38
C ALA A 32 -51.22 -12.53 -7.90
N SER A 33 -50.39 -13.38 -8.51
CA SER A 33 -50.32 -13.79 -9.93
C SER A 33 -49.30 -13.14 -10.87
N SER A 34 -48.20 -13.88 -11.08
CA SER A 34 -47.74 -14.49 -12.35
C SER A 34 -48.08 -13.78 -13.68
N SER A 35 -47.03 -13.38 -14.42
CA SER A 35 -46.81 -13.82 -15.81
C SER A 35 -45.45 -13.38 -16.37
N ASN A 36 -44.91 -14.24 -17.22
CA ASN A 36 -43.64 -14.17 -17.95
C ASN A 36 -43.44 -12.97 -18.89
N ALA A 37 -42.16 -12.78 -19.24
CA ALA A 37 -41.59 -12.23 -20.49
C ALA A 37 -41.06 -10.77 -20.45
N PRO A 38 -40.21 -10.35 -21.42
CA PRO A 38 -38.75 -10.42 -21.31
C PRO A 38 -38.06 -9.03 -21.33
N ALA A 39 -36.74 -9.05 -21.15
CA ALA A 39 -35.81 -7.92 -21.06
C ALA A 39 -35.97 -6.82 -22.12
N PRO A 40 -35.62 -5.56 -21.77
CA PRO A 40 -35.15 -4.61 -22.75
C PRO A 40 -33.70 -4.17 -22.52
N ALA A 41 -33.07 -3.98 -23.68
CA ALA A 41 -31.75 -3.50 -24.01
C ALA A 41 -31.20 -2.29 -23.20
N SER A 42 -29.88 -2.33 -23.07
CA SER A 42 -28.96 -1.26 -22.67
C SER A 42 -29.22 0.08 -23.36
N PRO A 43 -29.15 1.23 -22.64
CA PRO A 43 -29.10 2.53 -23.29
C PRO A 43 -27.67 2.91 -23.69
N LEU A 44 -27.53 3.29 -24.96
CA LEU A 44 -26.37 3.94 -25.58
C LEU A 44 -26.02 5.26 -24.87
N MET A 45 -24.82 5.34 -24.28
CA MET A 45 -24.20 6.58 -23.83
C MET A 45 -23.81 7.43 -25.05
N ARG A 46 -24.56 8.50 -25.30
CA ARG A 46 -24.24 9.56 -26.26
C ARG A 46 -23.09 10.41 -25.72
N PHE A 47 -21.99 10.46 -26.47
CA PHE A 47 -20.94 11.46 -26.32
C PHE A 47 -21.51 12.87 -26.62
N ARG A 48 -21.40 13.78 -25.65
CA ARG A 48 -21.57 15.23 -25.88
C ARG A 48 -20.20 15.83 -26.24
N PRO A 49 -20.05 16.48 -27.40
CA PRO A 49 -18.84 17.25 -27.70
C PRO A 49 -18.83 18.57 -26.90
N ARG A 50 -17.66 18.92 -26.35
CA ARG A 50 -17.39 20.20 -25.69
C ARG A 50 -17.48 21.36 -26.70
N PRO A 51 -17.99 22.54 -26.29
CA PRO A 51 -17.99 23.72 -27.14
C PRO A 51 -16.59 24.32 -27.28
N SER A 52 -16.27 24.67 -28.52
CA SER A 52 -15.10 25.42 -28.98
C SER A 52 -15.14 26.86 -28.47
N PHE A 53 -14.07 27.30 -27.81
CA PHE A 53 -13.87 28.70 -27.47
C PHE A 53 -13.55 29.50 -28.73
N ARG A 54 -14.38 30.51 -29.00
CA ARG A 54 -14.19 31.52 -30.05
C ARG A 54 -13.08 32.49 -29.69
N LEU A 55 -12.33 32.80 -30.73
CA LEU A 55 -11.41 33.93 -30.93
C LEU A 55 -12.08 35.30 -30.71
N SER A 56 -11.31 36.27 -30.20
CA SER A 56 -11.19 37.69 -30.66
C SER A 56 -10.40 38.52 -29.62
N PRO A 57 -9.83 39.69 -29.95
CA PRO A 57 -9.40 40.21 -31.25
C PRO A 57 -7.94 40.71 -31.26
N SER A 58 -7.47 40.96 -32.49
CA SER A 58 -6.24 41.64 -32.91
C SER A 58 -5.93 42.97 -32.21
N LEU A 59 -4.65 43.18 -31.88
CA LEU A 59 -4.06 44.50 -31.63
C LEU A 59 -2.82 44.71 -32.53
N PRO A 60 -2.54 45.95 -32.93
CA PRO A 60 -1.82 46.28 -34.16
C PRO A 60 -0.30 46.18 -34.03
N SER A 61 0.30 45.71 -35.13
CA SER A 61 1.73 45.67 -35.42
C SER A 61 2.35 47.07 -35.40
N ARG A 62 3.33 47.29 -34.53
CA ARG A 62 4.23 48.45 -34.58
C ARG A 62 5.65 47.93 -34.85
N PRO A 63 6.30 48.30 -35.97
CA PRO A 63 7.67 47.86 -36.25
C PRO A 63 8.65 48.67 -35.41
N LEU A 64 9.49 47.99 -34.63
CA LEU A 64 10.66 48.57 -33.98
C LEU A 64 11.89 48.44 -34.90
N PRO A 65 12.79 49.42 -34.90
CA PRO A 65 13.90 49.51 -35.86
C PRO A 65 14.99 48.47 -35.58
N LEU A 66 15.55 47.95 -36.68
CA LEU A 66 16.69 47.04 -36.75
C LEU A 66 17.95 47.66 -36.12
N LEU A 67 18.45 47.04 -35.05
CA LEU A 67 19.84 47.19 -34.59
C LEU A 67 20.69 46.08 -35.23
N PRO A 68 21.88 46.40 -35.77
CA PRO A 68 22.73 45.41 -36.43
C PRO A 68 23.37 44.45 -35.42
N SER A 69 23.18 43.16 -35.67
CA SER A 69 23.88 42.08 -34.97
C SER A 69 25.39 42.15 -35.24
N PRO A 70 26.26 41.97 -34.24
CA PRO A 70 27.69 41.81 -34.49
C PRO A 70 27.98 40.48 -35.21
N PRO A 71 29.02 40.40 -36.05
CA PRO A 71 29.31 39.23 -36.86
C PRO A 71 29.71 38.03 -35.98
N LEU A 72 29.13 36.88 -36.33
CA LEU A 72 29.47 35.56 -35.85
C LEU A 72 30.94 35.24 -36.18
N SER A 73 31.81 35.28 -35.19
CA SER A 73 33.07 34.53 -35.25
C SER A 73 32.74 33.04 -35.09
N PRO A 74 33.23 32.16 -35.97
CA PRO A 74 33.06 30.72 -35.79
C PRO A 74 33.96 30.28 -34.63
N MET A 75 33.37 30.09 -33.44
CA MET A 75 34.01 29.23 -32.43
C MET A 75 34.04 27.80 -33.00
N HIS A 76 35.15 27.44 -33.62
CA HIS A 76 35.57 26.06 -33.68
C HIS A 76 35.78 25.57 -32.25
N LEU A 77 34.76 24.96 -31.67
CA LEU A 77 34.90 24.00 -30.57
C LEU A 77 34.78 22.59 -31.16
N GLN A 78 35.82 22.21 -31.91
CA GLN A 78 36.22 20.81 -32.00
C GLN A 78 37.02 20.50 -30.74
N VAL A 79 36.35 19.97 -29.71
CA VAL A 79 36.92 18.90 -28.89
C VAL A 79 35.76 17.98 -28.58
N ALA A 80 35.65 16.89 -29.33
CA ALA A 80 34.93 15.72 -28.84
C ALA A 80 35.71 15.22 -27.63
N SER A 81 35.43 15.79 -26.45
CA SER A 81 36.09 15.38 -25.21
C SER A 81 35.69 13.93 -24.95
N THR A 82 36.61 13.01 -25.23
CA THR A 82 36.55 11.60 -24.81
C THR A 82 36.28 11.59 -23.31
N LEU A 83 35.27 10.83 -22.88
CA LEU A 83 34.98 10.72 -21.46
C LEU A 83 36.22 10.20 -20.71
N PRO A 84 36.51 10.71 -19.50
CA PRO A 84 37.58 10.17 -18.68
C PRO A 84 37.29 8.69 -18.37
N PRO A 85 38.33 7.84 -18.23
CA PRO A 85 38.14 6.43 -17.93
C PRO A 85 37.29 6.28 -16.65
N PRO A 86 36.40 5.27 -16.60
CA PRO A 86 35.52 5.06 -15.46
C PRO A 86 36.36 4.79 -14.20
N LEU A 87 36.22 5.65 -13.19
CA LEU A 87 36.83 5.47 -11.87
C LEU A 87 35.78 4.89 -10.92
N LEU A 88 36.09 3.74 -10.33
CA LEU A 88 35.23 3.06 -9.37
C LEU A 88 35.57 3.49 -7.93
N GLY A 89 34.55 3.74 -7.13
CA GLY A 89 34.65 3.90 -5.69
C GLY A 89 34.81 2.56 -4.97
N ASN A 90 35.01 2.63 -3.66
CA ASN A 90 35.15 1.45 -2.79
C ASN A 90 33.89 0.56 -2.78
N ASP A 91 32.74 1.10 -3.19
CA ASP A 91 31.46 0.40 -3.31
C ASP A 91 31.26 -0.27 -4.69
N GLY A 92 32.26 -0.22 -5.57
CA GLY A 92 32.19 -0.80 -6.91
C GLY A 92 31.30 -0.01 -7.88
N LYS A 93 30.94 1.24 -7.56
CA LYS A 93 30.19 2.14 -8.45
C LYS A 93 31.07 3.23 -9.01
N LEU A 94 30.66 3.82 -10.13
CA LEU A 94 31.33 4.99 -10.71
C LEU A 94 31.28 6.15 -9.72
N LEU A 95 32.44 6.76 -9.44
CA LEU A 95 32.57 7.93 -8.56
C LEU A 95 31.77 9.13 -9.08
N HIS A 96 31.71 9.27 -10.40
CA HIS A 96 30.95 10.32 -11.07
C HIS A 96 30.07 9.69 -12.16
N PRO A 97 28.76 9.98 -12.17
CA PRO A 97 27.89 9.52 -13.25
C PRO A 97 28.29 10.22 -14.57
N PRO A 98 28.46 9.48 -15.68
CA PRO A 98 28.57 10.10 -17.00
C PRO A 98 27.23 10.75 -17.38
N PRO A 99 27.20 11.61 -18.42
CA PRO A 99 25.94 11.94 -19.09
C PRO A 99 25.24 10.66 -19.57
N LEU A 100 23.92 10.56 -19.33
CA LEU A 100 23.15 9.34 -19.61
C LEU A 100 23.26 8.89 -21.06
N GLU A 101 23.30 9.85 -21.99
CA GLU A 101 23.43 9.62 -23.43
C GLU A 101 24.79 9.07 -23.85
N ARG A 102 25.82 9.26 -23.01
CA ARG A 102 27.20 8.86 -23.29
C ARG A 102 27.65 7.64 -22.51
N TYR A 103 26.77 7.02 -21.70
CA TYR A 103 27.12 5.82 -20.94
C TYR A 103 27.66 4.68 -21.84
N ILE A 104 27.16 4.58 -23.08
CA ILE A 104 27.62 3.57 -24.04
C ILE A 104 29.12 3.66 -24.36
N GLU A 105 29.74 4.83 -24.20
CA GLU A 105 31.17 5.03 -24.46
C GLU A 105 32.07 4.36 -23.41
N TYR A 106 31.49 3.92 -22.27
CA TYR A 106 32.20 3.13 -21.25
C TYR A 106 32.11 1.63 -21.47
N LEU A 107 31.42 1.18 -22.51
CA LEU A 107 31.24 -0.24 -22.83
C LEU A 107 32.24 -0.66 -23.89
N ASP A 108 32.91 -1.80 -23.67
CA ASP A 108 33.83 -2.39 -24.65
C ASP A 108 33.17 -3.59 -25.35
N ILE A 109 32.83 -3.41 -26.63
CA ILE A 109 32.16 -4.45 -27.45
C ILE A 109 33.03 -5.69 -27.62
N ASP A 110 34.34 -5.53 -27.84
CA ASP A 110 35.26 -6.66 -28.02
C ASP A 110 35.34 -7.47 -26.73
N LYS A 111 35.33 -6.79 -25.59
CA LYS A 111 35.27 -7.42 -24.29
C LYS A 111 33.94 -8.15 -24.06
N ILE A 112 32.80 -7.52 -24.34
CA ILE A 112 31.46 -8.15 -24.25
C ILE A 112 31.43 -9.45 -25.08
N ASN A 113 31.93 -9.39 -26.31
CA ASN A 113 31.92 -10.55 -27.21
C ASN A 113 32.75 -11.73 -26.67
N ARG A 114 33.84 -11.44 -25.94
CA ARG A 114 34.70 -12.44 -25.29
C ARG A 114 34.17 -12.97 -23.95
N LEU A 115 33.18 -12.31 -23.34
CA LEU A 115 32.58 -12.79 -22.08
C LEU A 115 31.85 -14.12 -22.31
N GLN A 116 31.91 -14.97 -21.29
CA GLN A 116 31.07 -16.16 -21.22
C GLN A 116 29.69 -15.79 -20.64
N PRO A 117 28.61 -16.43 -21.08
CA PRO A 117 27.30 -16.27 -20.44
C PRO A 117 27.38 -16.62 -18.96
N SER A 118 26.76 -15.81 -18.11
CA SER A 118 26.72 -16.08 -16.67
C SER A 118 25.74 -17.20 -16.35
N ASP A 119 26.07 -17.99 -15.33
CA ASP A 119 25.16 -18.96 -14.73
C ASP A 119 23.92 -18.22 -14.19
N ALA A 120 22.75 -18.62 -14.66
CA ALA A 120 21.47 -18.03 -14.26
C ALA A 120 21.23 -18.10 -12.75
N SER A 121 21.78 -19.12 -12.06
CA SER A 121 21.65 -19.27 -10.61
C SER A 121 22.49 -18.27 -9.80
N LEU A 122 23.54 -17.70 -10.40
CA LEU A 122 24.43 -16.73 -9.77
C LEU A 122 24.03 -15.27 -10.02
N ARG A 123 22.99 -15.03 -10.83
CA ARG A 123 22.54 -13.67 -11.15
C ARG A 123 21.86 -13.03 -9.93
N ASP A 124 22.15 -11.75 -9.72
CA ASP A 124 21.60 -10.99 -8.61
C ASP A 124 20.05 -10.88 -8.72
N PRO A 125 19.29 -11.49 -7.79
CA PRO A 125 17.84 -11.47 -7.85
C PRO A 125 17.25 -10.09 -7.55
N ARG A 126 18.03 -9.13 -7.05
CA ARG A 126 17.57 -7.78 -6.75
C ARG A 126 17.47 -6.89 -7.99
N ILE A 127 18.19 -7.25 -9.06
CA ILE A 127 18.20 -6.45 -10.29
C ILE A 127 16.77 -6.36 -10.87
N PRO A 128 16.22 -5.14 -11.05
CA PRO A 128 14.94 -4.92 -11.71
C PRO A 128 14.98 -5.29 -13.20
N PHE A 129 13.85 -5.76 -13.73
CA PHE A 129 13.71 -6.11 -15.15
C PHE A 129 12.53 -5.38 -15.78
N TYR A 130 12.81 -4.56 -16.79
CA TYR A 130 11.79 -4.10 -17.71
C TYR A 130 11.63 -5.13 -18.84
N LYS A 131 10.56 -5.91 -18.81
CA LYS A 131 10.39 -7.10 -19.68
C LYS A 131 11.59 -8.04 -19.52
N THR A 132 12.40 -8.23 -20.55
CA THR A 132 13.61 -9.07 -20.53
C THR A 132 14.90 -8.28 -20.29
N THR A 133 14.80 -6.95 -20.12
CA THR A 133 15.93 -6.04 -20.02
C THR A 133 16.24 -5.70 -18.57
N PRO A 134 17.40 -6.11 -18.02
CA PRO A 134 17.82 -5.72 -16.68
C PRO A 134 18.11 -4.21 -16.62
N LEU A 135 17.72 -3.56 -15.52
CA LEU A 135 17.90 -2.13 -15.31
C LEU A 135 19.00 -1.87 -14.27
N PHE A 136 19.89 -0.93 -14.56
CA PHE A 136 21.05 -0.56 -13.76
C PHE A 136 21.10 0.95 -13.50
N SER A 137 21.80 1.33 -12.45
CA SER A 137 22.12 2.73 -12.18
C SER A 137 23.04 3.29 -13.26
N ILE A 138 22.94 4.59 -13.56
CA ILE A 138 23.95 5.30 -14.35
C ILE A 138 25.35 5.27 -13.71
N THR A 139 25.43 4.99 -12.41
CA THR A 139 26.69 4.80 -11.69
C THR A 139 27.14 3.35 -11.58
N GLU A 140 26.45 2.39 -12.22
CA GLU A 140 26.82 0.98 -12.14
C GLU A 140 28.18 0.73 -12.83
N ASP A 141 28.97 -0.21 -12.30
CA ASP A 141 30.21 -0.69 -12.95
C ASP A 141 29.90 -1.15 -14.38
N PRO A 142 30.56 -0.56 -15.41
CA PRO A 142 30.41 -0.99 -16.79
C PRO A 142 30.57 -2.50 -16.98
N LYS A 143 31.45 -3.18 -16.19
CA LYS A 143 31.62 -4.64 -16.26
C LYS A 143 30.33 -5.41 -16.00
N ARG A 144 29.50 -4.96 -15.06
CA ARG A 144 28.21 -5.61 -14.76
C ARG A 144 27.22 -5.41 -15.89
N VAL A 145 27.21 -4.21 -16.49
CA VAL A 145 26.37 -3.90 -17.64
C VAL A 145 26.81 -4.68 -18.89
N GLU A 146 28.12 -4.80 -19.13
CA GLU A 146 28.70 -5.62 -20.20
C GLU A 146 28.28 -7.09 -20.08
N GLN A 147 28.38 -7.67 -18.88
CA GLN A 147 27.91 -9.03 -18.62
C GLN A 147 26.40 -9.17 -18.85
N ALA A 148 25.61 -8.19 -18.43
CA ALA A 148 24.17 -8.19 -18.67
C ALA A 148 23.81 -8.10 -20.16
N LEU A 149 24.55 -7.30 -20.94
CA LEU A 149 24.41 -7.25 -22.39
C LEU A 149 24.77 -8.58 -23.04
N LYS A 150 25.79 -9.28 -22.54
CA LYS A 150 26.11 -10.64 -22.99
C LYS A 150 24.97 -11.63 -22.71
N ASP A 151 24.39 -11.54 -21.52
CA ASP A 151 23.41 -12.51 -21.02
C ASP A 151 21.98 -12.29 -21.54
N HIS A 152 21.62 -11.03 -21.80
CA HIS A 152 20.24 -10.61 -22.08
C HIS A 152 20.11 -9.84 -23.41
N GLN A 153 21.22 -9.62 -24.13
CA GLN A 153 21.31 -8.81 -25.36
C GLN A 153 20.82 -7.35 -25.19
N SER A 154 20.48 -6.94 -23.97
CA SER A 154 19.95 -5.62 -23.65
C SER A 154 20.22 -5.28 -22.20
N ALA A 155 20.33 -4.00 -21.91
CA ALA A 155 20.37 -3.45 -20.56
C ALA A 155 19.68 -2.09 -20.55
N GLY A 156 19.16 -1.65 -19.41
CA GLY A 156 18.64 -0.32 -19.20
C GLY A 156 19.53 0.45 -18.23
N ILE A 157 19.84 1.70 -18.55
CA ILE A 157 20.60 2.60 -17.69
C ILE A 157 19.64 3.66 -17.18
N VAL A 158 19.55 3.80 -15.87
CA VAL A 158 18.60 4.70 -15.20
C VAL A 158 19.35 5.74 -14.39
N ASP A 159 19.07 7.01 -14.68
CA ASP A 159 19.45 8.14 -13.84
C ASP A 159 18.26 8.57 -12.99
N ARG A 160 18.32 8.21 -11.71
CA ARG A 160 17.30 8.57 -10.71
C ARG A 160 17.24 10.06 -10.42
N LEU A 161 18.34 10.81 -10.59
CA LEU A 161 18.37 12.23 -10.27
C LEU A 161 17.66 13.06 -11.33
N SER A 162 17.82 12.65 -12.59
CA SER A 162 17.20 13.31 -13.73
C SER A 162 15.82 12.72 -14.10
N ASP A 163 15.37 11.66 -13.42
CA ASP A 163 14.17 10.87 -13.78
C ASP A 163 14.19 10.40 -15.25
N MET A 164 15.37 9.99 -15.72
CA MET A 164 15.60 9.58 -17.10
C MET A 164 16.16 8.16 -17.15
N ALA A 165 15.85 7.46 -18.23
CA ALA A 165 16.32 6.12 -18.50
C ALA A 165 16.58 5.93 -19.99
N VAL A 166 17.48 5.02 -20.29
CA VAL A 166 17.89 4.69 -21.64
C VAL A 166 17.99 3.18 -21.73
N LEU A 167 17.43 2.60 -22.79
CA LEU A 167 17.67 1.20 -23.09
C LEU A 167 18.85 1.10 -24.05
N ILE A 168 19.68 0.10 -23.89
CA ILE A 168 20.79 -0.22 -24.77
C ILE A 168 20.63 -1.67 -25.22
N GLN A 169 20.90 -1.92 -26.50
CA GLN A 169 20.79 -3.24 -27.10
C GLN A 169 22.11 -3.61 -27.77
N LEU A 170 22.55 -4.84 -27.55
CA LEU A 170 23.71 -5.41 -28.21
C LEU A 170 23.28 -5.98 -29.57
N ASN A 171 23.87 -5.44 -30.63
CA ASN A 171 23.85 -6.00 -31.97
C ASN A 171 25.21 -6.64 -32.26
N GLU A 172 25.33 -7.39 -33.37
CA GLU A 172 26.52 -8.19 -33.69
C GLU A 172 27.86 -7.47 -33.48
N ASN A 173 27.94 -6.19 -33.86
CA ASN A 173 29.18 -5.38 -33.78
C ASN A 173 28.98 -4.00 -33.12
N SER A 174 27.85 -3.74 -32.46
CA SER A 174 27.60 -2.42 -31.87
C SER A 174 26.63 -2.48 -30.70
N VAL A 175 26.77 -1.53 -29.77
CA VAL A 175 25.74 -1.24 -28.77
C VAL A 175 24.95 -0.04 -29.27
N GLN A 176 23.63 -0.19 -29.39
CA GLN A 176 22.75 0.88 -29.83
C GLN A 176 21.86 1.36 -28.70
N GLN A 177 21.66 2.68 -28.65
CA GLN A 177 20.80 3.34 -27.69
C GLN A 177 19.36 3.42 -28.22
N ILE A 178 18.41 2.88 -27.46
CA ILE A 178 16.99 2.91 -27.76
C ILE A 178 16.31 3.85 -26.77
N ARG A 179 15.74 4.94 -27.30
CA ARG A 179 14.94 5.87 -26.51
C ARG A 179 13.46 5.50 -26.63
N LYS A 180 12.79 5.40 -25.48
CA LYS A 180 11.35 5.16 -25.41
C LYS A 180 10.67 6.20 -24.52
N PRO A 181 10.44 7.43 -25.04
CA PRO A 181 9.91 8.53 -24.22
C PRO A 181 8.58 8.21 -23.54
N SER A 182 7.70 7.46 -24.21
CA SER A 182 6.38 7.09 -23.68
C SER A 182 6.43 6.07 -22.55
N GLU A 183 7.50 5.26 -22.46
CA GLU A 183 7.67 4.22 -21.44
C GLU A 183 8.63 4.68 -20.31
N MET A 184 9.19 5.89 -20.44
CA MET A 184 10.23 6.42 -19.54
C MET A 184 9.80 6.40 -18.07
N VAL A 185 8.61 6.93 -17.80
CA VAL A 185 8.05 7.06 -16.45
C VAL A 185 7.90 5.68 -15.81
N ASP A 186 7.46 4.68 -16.59
CA ASP A 186 7.27 3.32 -16.09
C ASP A 186 8.60 2.62 -15.79
N ILE A 187 9.61 2.81 -16.65
CA ILE A 187 10.96 2.24 -16.46
C ILE A 187 11.60 2.80 -15.19
N VAL A 188 11.56 4.12 -15.00
CA VAL A 188 12.13 4.78 -13.81
C VAL A 188 11.36 4.37 -12.55
N ALA A 189 10.02 4.37 -12.60
CA ALA A 189 9.18 3.96 -11.48
C ALA A 189 9.43 2.48 -11.08
N LEU A 190 9.58 1.60 -12.07
CA LEU A 190 9.94 0.19 -11.87
C LEU A 190 11.31 0.05 -11.20
N TYR A 191 12.31 0.80 -11.67
CA TYR A 191 13.66 0.81 -11.10
C TYR A 191 13.72 1.35 -9.66
N ASN A 192 12.75 2.16 -9.28
CA ASN A 192 12.64 2.78 -7.95
C ASN A 192 11.82 1.95 -6.96
N LEU A 193 11.31 0.78 -7.35
CA LEU A 193 10.68 -0.14 -6.40
C LEU A 193 11.73 -0.74 -5.46
N PRO A 194 11.34 -1.15 -4.23
CA PRO A 194 12.26 -1.83 -3.33
C PRO A 194 12.74 -3.18 -3.90
N ASP A 195 14.01 -3.53 -3.64
CA ASP A 195 14.65 -4.78 -4.11
C ASP A 195 13.80 -6.03 -3.83
N ASN A 196 13.16 -6.09 -2.65
CA ASN A 196 12.30 -7.22 -2.25
C ASN A 196 11.13 -7.44 -3.23
N VAL A 197 10.63 -6.39 -3.90
CA VAL A 197 9.55 -6.51 -4.89
C VAL A 197 10.06 -7.20 -6.16
N HIS A 198 11.30 -6.92 -6.58
CA HIS A 198 11.93 -7.59 -7.71
C HIS A 198 12.28 -9.04 -7.38
N MET A 199 12.83 -9.28 -6.18
CA MET A 199 13.10 -10.63 -5.68
C MET A 199 11.82 -11.46 -5.63
N LEU A 200 10.72 -10.88 -5.13
CA LEU A 200 9.41 -11.53 -5.07
C LEU A 200 8.95 -12.02 -6.45
N LYS A 201 9.03 -11.18 -7.49
CA LYS A 201 8.64 -11.60 -8.85
C LYS A 201 9.46 -12.80 -9.31
N LYS A 202 10.77 -12.82 -9.03
CA LYS A 202 11.66 -13.95 -9.36
C LYS A 202 11.32 -15.21 -8.55
N VAL A 203 10.99 -15.08 -7.26
CA VAL A 203 10.47 -16.19 -6.43
C VAL A 203 9.22 -16.80 -7.05
N LEU A 204 8.23 -15.97 -7.40
CA LEU A 204 6.96 -16.43 -7.95
C LEU A 204 7.11 -17.07 -9.34
N MET A 205 8.14 -16.69 -10.09
CA MET A 205 8.49 -17.30 -11.38
C MET A 205 9.38 -18.54 -11.24
N GLY A 206 9.68 -19.00 -10.03
CA GLY A 206 10.52 -20.19 -9.79
C GLY A 206 12.01 -19.99 -10.08
N GLN A 207 12.48 -18.74 -10.15
CA GLN A 207 13.88 -18.41 -10.46
C GLN A 207 14.78 -18.40 -9.20
N ILE A 208 14.19 -18.56 -8.02
CA ILE A 208 14.90 -18.65 -6.74
C ILE A 208 14.54 -19.99 -6.11
N ALA A 209 15.52 -20.88 -5.94
CA ALA A 209 15.29 -22.26 -5.51
C ALA A 209 14.77 -22.40 -4.07
N ASN A 210 15.26 -21.55 -3.16
CA ASN A 210 14.94 -21.61 -1.73
C ASN A 210 14.37 -20.26 -1.25
N PRO A 211 13.09 -19.96 -1.56
CA PRO A 211 12.46 -18.75 -1.05
C PRO A 211 12.25 -18.84 0.48
N PRO A 212 12.24 -17.70 1.20
CA PRO A 212 11.98 -17.71 2.63
C PRO A 212 10.53 -18.10 2.93
N ALA A 213 10.29 -18.60 4.14
CA ALA A 213 8.94 -18.99 4.56
C ALA A 213 8.02 -17.75 4.63
N PRO A 214 6.78 -17.81 4.09
CA PRO A 214 5.85 -16.70 4.17
C PRO A 214 5.50 -16.33 5.62
N GLN A 215 5.46 -15.03 5.93
CA GLN A 215 5.02 -14.53 7.25
C GLN A 215 3.58 -14.02 7.20
N PRO A 216 2.76 -14.24 8.25
CA PRO A 216 1.34 -13.87 8.24
C PRO A 216 1.11 -12.38 8.02
N VAL A 217 0.14 -12.03 7.18
CA VAL A 217 -0.22 -10.63 6.89
C VAL A 217 -1.63 -10.25 7.38
N ASP A 218 -2.41 -11.19 7.89
CA ASP A 218 -3.82 -10.97 8.23
C ASP A 218 -4.01 -9.93 9.35
N HIS A 219 -3.00 -9.76 10.21
CA HIS A 219 -2.99 -8.76 11.29
C HIS A 219 -2.55 -7.36 10.83
N LEU A 220 -1.97 -7.25 9.63
CA LEU A 220 -1.52 -5.97 9.06
C LEU A 220 -2.71 -5.16 8.57
N PRO A 221 -2.65 -3.81 8.55
CA PRO A 221 -3.75 -2.99 8.07
C PRO A 221 -4.14 -3.33 6.63
N HIS A 222 -5.43 -3.43 6.32
CA HIS A 222 -5.95 -3.67 4.97
C HIS A 222 -6.77 -2.48 4.46
N ALA A 223 -6.40 -1.94 3.30
CA ALA A 223 -7.22 -0.99 2.56
C ALA A 223 -7.93 -1.70 1.42
N MET A 224 -9.27 -1.59 1.38
CA MET A 224 -10.11 -2.23 0.35
C MET A 224 -9.92 -3.76 0.28
N GLY A 225 -9.56 -4.39 1.40
CA GLY A 225 -9.30 -5.84 1.46
C GLY A 225 -7.91 -6.26 0.99
N ILE A 226 -7.04 -5.31 0.64
CA ILE A 226 -5.65 -5.54 0.24
C ILE A 226 -4.72 -5.12 1.39
N PRO A 227 -3.78 -5.97 1.84
CA PRO A 227 -2.88 -5.63 2.94
C PRO A 227 -1.95 -4.47 2.57
N ILE A 228 -1.66 -3.62 3.56
CA ILE A 228 -0.66 -2.56 3.49
C ILE A 228 0.54 -3.01 4.30
N LEU A 229 1.67 -3.21 3.63
CA LEU A 229 2.93 -3.53 4.28
C LEU A 229 3.58 -2.22 4.72
N VAL A 230 3.58 -1.97 6.02
CA VAL A 230 4.21 -0.79 6.62
C VAL A 230 5.72 -0.99 6.77
N ASP A 231 6.43 0.09 7.08
CA ASP A 231 7.87 0.06 7.30
C ASP A 231 8.25 -0.97 8.38
N GLY A 232 9.26 -1.80 8.08
CA GLY A 232 9.66 -2.94 8.92
C GLY A 232 8.95 -4.26 8.60
N GLU A 233 7.76 -4.21 7.99
CA GLU A 233 6.97 -5.38 7.59
C GLU A 233 6.91 -5.55 6.05
N ALA A 234 7.52 -4.63 5.29
CA ALA A 234 7.76 -4.75 3.85
C ALA A 234 8.95 -5.70 3.53
N THR A 235 8.99 -6.86 4.19
CA THR A 235 9.99 -7.91 3.96
C THR A 235 9.53 -8.89 2.87
N LEU A 236 10.46 -9.66 2.30
CA LEU A 236 10.14 -10.65 1.27
C LEU A 236 9.14 -11.70 1.76
N GLU A 237 9.21 -12.09 3.04
CA GLU A 237 8.31 -13.07 3.67
C GLU A 237 6.86 -12.60 3.71
N HIS A 238 6.63 -11.34 4.12
CA HIS A 238 5.30 -10.75 4.17
C HIS A 238 4.76 -10.49 2.75
N MET A 239 5.62 -10.01 1.84
CA MET A 239 5.26 -9.84 0.43
C MET A 239 4.84 -11.16 -0.21
N LEU A 240 5.54 -12.26 0.09
CA LEU A 240 5.20 -13.59 -0.43
C LEU A 240 3.85 -14.07 0.10
N ALA A 241 3.56 -13.87 1.38
CA ALA A 241 2.26 -14.19 1.96
C ALA A 241 1.13 -13.34 1.38
N ALA A 242 1.32 -12.04 1.22
CA ALA A 242 0.32 -11.15 0.63
C ALA A 242 0.06 -11.45 -0.86
N SER A 243 1.09 -11.87 -1.58
CA SER A 243 0.98 -12.19 -3.01
C SER A 243 0.31 -13.52 -3.30
N THR A 244 0.21 -14.41 -2.31
CA THR A 244 -0.40 -15.73 -2.46
C THR A 244 -1.81 -15.81 -1.89
N LYS A 245 -2.27 -14.76 -1.20
CA LYS A 245 -3.59 -14.66 -0.59
C LYS A 245 -4.53 -13.72 -1.35
N ASP A 246 -5.83 -14.02 -1.27
CA ASP A 246 -6.94 -13.17 -1.74
C ASP A 246 -6.67 -12.46 -3.08
N ASP A 247 -6.58 -11.13 -3.06
CA ASP A 247 -6.42 -10.26 -4.23
C ASP A 247 -5.00 -10.30 -4.85
N LYS A 248 -4.11 -11.17 -4.33
CA LYS A 248 -2.76 -11.46 -4.82
C LYS A 248 -1.89 -10.22 -5.02
N GLY A 249 -1.97 -9.29 -4.07
CA GLY A 249 -1.28 -8.01 -4.12
C GLY A 249 -1.25 -7.33 -2.77
N PHE A 250 -0.50 -6.24 -2.70
CA PHE A 250 -0.30 -5.49 -1.46
C PHE A 250 0.08 -4.04 -1.75
N TRP A 251 -0.21 -3.16 -0.80
CA TRP A 251 0.24 -1.77 -0.82
C TRP A 251 1.60 -1.64 -0.15
N ILE A 252 2.51 -0.88 -0.74
CA ILE A 252 3.77 -0.45 -0.10
C ILE A 252 3.96 1.05 -0.23
N GLN A 253 4.68 1.64 0.70
CA GLN A 253 5.08 3.03 0.61
C GLN A 253 6.29 3.19 -0.33
N GLN A 254 6.17 4.06 -1.33
CA GLN A 254 7.20 4.35 -2.30
C GLN A 254 8.12 5.48 -1.83
N GLY A 255 9.25 5.10 -1.23
CA GLY A 255 10.39 5.97 -0.95
C GLY A 255 10.02 7.32 -0.32
N GLN A 256 10.68 8.39 -0.78
CA GLN A 256 10.52 9.74 -0.21
C GLN A 256 9.14 10.36 -0.46
N SER A 257 8.42 9.93 -1.49
CA SER A 257 7.11 10.48 -1.83
C SER A 257 6.03 10.14 -0.80
N LYS A 258 6.29 9.16 0.08
CA LYS A 258 5.34 8.60 1.03
C LYS A 258 4.02 8.12 0.41
N ARG A 259 3.95 8.02 -0.92
CA ARG A 259 2.78 7.54 -1.66
C ARG A 259 2.71 6.02 -1.57
N HIS A 260 1.51 5.49 -1.39
CA HIS A 260 1.30 4.05 -1.44
C HIS A 260 1.11 3.61 -2.88
N ILE A 261 1.80 2.56 -3.30
CA ILE A 261 1.65 1.96 -4.63
C ILE A 261 1.14 0.53 -4.47
N LEU A 262 0.30 0.10 -5.43
CA LEU A 262 -0.22 -1.26 -5.43
C LEU A 262 0.75 -2.15 -6.18
N ILE A 263 1.25 -3.19 -5.53
CA ILE A 263 2.06 -4.23 -6.14
C ILE A 263 1.19 -5.42 -6.50
N LYS A 264 1.28 -5.86 -7.76
CA LYS A 264 0.62 -7.05 -8.30
C LYS A 264 1.66 -7.90 -9.02
N PRO A 265 2.34 -8.83 -8.33
CA PRO A 265 3.49 -9.49 -8.90
C PRO A 265 3.14 -10.59 -9.91
N TRP A 266 1.88 -11.05 -9.92
CA TRP A 266 1.36 -12.02 -10.89
C TRP A 266 0.94 -11.41 -12.23
N THR A 267 0.92 -10.07 -12.34
CA THR A 267 0.58 -9.39 -13.60
C THR A 267 1.82 -8.91 -14.32
N ASP A 268 1.69 -8.68 -15.63
CA ASP A 268 2.77 -8.11 -16.45
C ASP A 268 3.16 -6.73 -15.94
N LEU A 269 2.17 -5.90 -15.62
CA LEU A 269 2.32 -4.66 -14.88
C LEU A 269 2.54 -4.97 -13.40
N LEU A 270 3.78 -4.88 -12.94
CA LEU A 270 4.18 -5.21 -11.56
C LEU A 270 3.55 -4.28 -10.52
N PHE A 271 3.26 -3.04 -10.90
CA PHE A 271 2.69 -2.05 -10.00
C PHE A 271 1.61 -1.21 -10.69
N ALA A 272 0.75 -0.60 -9.88
CA ALA A 272 -0.22 0.39 -10.32
C ALA A 272 -0.22 1.57 -9.35
N LEU A 273 -0.37 2.77 -9.91
CA LEU A 273 -0.57 3.98 -9.11
C LEU A 273 -1.99 3.97 -8.53
N PRO A 274 -2.17 4.36 -7.24
CA PRO A 274 -3.49 4.46 -6.66
C PRO A 274 -4.28 5.60 -7.31
N ASP A 275 -5.58 5.41 -7.45
CA ASP A 275 -6.49 6.55 -7.63
C ASP A 275 -6.65 7.35 -6.32
N SER A 276 -7.34 8.48 -6.39
CA SER A 276 -7.55 9.37 -5.23
C SER A 276 -8.32 8.67 -4.10
N SER A 277 -9.28 7.80 -4.43
CA SER A 277 -10.08 7.08 -3.44
C SER A 277 -9.24 6.04 -2.69
N ALA A 278 -8.44 5.26 -3.41
CA ALA A 278 -7.53 4.27 -2.87
C ALA A 278 -6.48 4.92 -1.96
N MET A 279 -5.95 6.07 -2.37
CA MET A 279 -4.97 6.82 -1.60
C MET A 279 -5.55 7.33 -0.27
N GLU A 280 -6.75 7.93 -0.29
CA GLU A 280 -7.39 8.44 0.93
C GLU A 280 -7.81 7.31 1.87
N GLU A 281 -8.32 6.20 1.33
CA GLU A 281 -8.65 5.02 2.14
C GLU A 281 -7.40 4.43 2.82
N SER A 282 -6.29 4.31 2.08
CA SER A 282 -5.02 3.81 2.64
C SER A 282 -4.51 4.69 3.78
N LYS A 283 -4.55 6.03 3.60
CA LYS A 283 -4.16 6.98 4.66
C LYS A 283 -5.07 6.84 5.89
N ARG A 284 -6.39 6.77 5.67
CA ARG A 284 -7.39 6.64 6.74
C ARG A 284 -7.16 5.36 7.55
N VAL A 285 -7.01 4.23 6.88
CA VAL A 285 -6.78 2.92 7.51
C VAL A 285 -5.48 2.93 8.31
N LEU A 286 -4.37 3.43 7.73
CA LEU A 286 -3.09 3.49 8.43
C LEU A 286 -3.15 4.37 9.68
N ALA A 287 -3.72 5.57 9.57
CA ALA A 287 -3.85 6.47 10.72
C ALA A 287 -4.70 5.84 11.83
N ALA A 288 -5.82 5.20 11.47
CA ALA A 288 -6.71 4.57 12.44
C ALA A 288 -6.11 3.30 13.05
N TYR A 289 -5.39 2.49 12.25
CA TYR A 289 -4.62 1.34 12.73
C TYR A 289 -3.57 1.77 13.74
N GLN A 290 -2.77 2.80 13.44
CA GLN A 290 -1.75 3.29 14.36
C GLN A 290 -2.37 3.87 15.64
N ALA A 291 -3.49 4.60 15.54
CA ALA A 291 -4.20 5.12 16.70
C ALA A 291 -4.72 3.99 17.61
N ASP A 292 -5.33 2.96 17.04
CA ASP A 292 -5.82 1.80 17.80
C ASP A 292 -4.67 0.93 18.32
N LYS A 293 -3.56 0.82 17.58
CA LYS A 293 -2.34 0.12 18.00
C LYS A 293 -1.77 0.77 19.26
N VAL A 294 -1.61 2.10 19.24
CA VAL A 294 -1.19 2.85 20.43
C VAL A 294 -2.17 2.65 21.57
N ARG A 295 -3.49 2.77 21.33
CA ARG A 295 -4.51 2.80 22.38
C ARG A 295 -4.87 1.44 22.99
N TYR A 296 -4.79 0.39 22.20
CA TYR A 296 -5.34 -0.93 22.53
C TYR A 296 -4.35 -2.07 22.30
N GLY A 297 -3.20 -1.80 21.70
CA GLY A 297 -2.19 -2.80 21.34
C GLY A 297 -2.39 -3.38 19.93
N ASP A 298 -1.30 -3.94 19.42
CA ASP A 298 -1.16 -4.47 18.05
C ASP A 298 -2.24 -5.47 17.68
N ALA A 299 -2.51 -6.44 18.56
CA ALA A 299 -3.47 -7.51 18.29
C ALA A 299 -4.90 -6.99 18.06
N TYR A 300 -5.33 -5.99 18.84
CA TYR A 300 -6.67 -5.39 18.65
C TYR A 300 -6.72 -4.50 17.41
N ALA A 301 -5.65 -3.75 17.13
CA ALA A 301 -5.55 -2.95 15.92
C ALA A 301 -5.64 -3.83 14.67
N GLY A 302 -4.92 -4.94 14.64
CA GLY A 302 -4.97 -5.93 13.58
C GLY A 302 -6.34 -6.60 13.46
N LEU A 303 -7.00 -6.90 14.58
CA LEU A 303 -8.36 -7.45 14.55
C LEU A 303 -9.35 -6.50 13.85
N ARG A 304 -9.23 -5.19 14.08
CA ARG A 304 -10.20 -4.21 13.61
C ARG A 304 -9.90 -3.71 12.19
N TRP A 305 -8.64 -3.49 11.89
CA TRP A 305 -8.19 -2.85 10.64
C TRP A 305 -7.41 -3.80 9.73
N GLY A 306 -7.16 -5.03 10.18
CA GLY A 306 -6.51 -6.05 9.37
C GLY A 306 -7.46 -6.71 8.39
N ARG A 307 -7.25 -8.01 8.14
CA ARG A 307 -8.02 -8.73 7.13
C ARG A 307 -9.52 -8.65 7.46
N PRO A 308 -10.36 -8.24 6.50
CA PRO A 308 -11.80 -8.16 6.73
C PRO A 308 -12.37 -9.48 7.26
N LEU A 309 -13.15 -9.43 8.34
CA LEU A 309 -13.66 -10.63 9.02
C LEU A 309 -14.68 -11.41 8.19
N ASP A 310 -15.38 -10.75 7.26
CA ASP A 310 -16.28 -11.35 6.28
C ASP A 310 -15.55 -12.26 5.28
N ARG A 311 -14.26 -12.01 5.03
CA ARG A 311 -13.39 -12.89 4.22
C ARG A 311 -12.78 -14.03 5.02
N ASN A 312 -13.01 -14.09 6.33
CA ASN A 312 -12.54 -15.19 7.15
C ASN A 312 -13.64 -16.28 7.26
N PRO A 313 -13.50 -17.43 6.55
CA PRO A 313 -14.55 -18.47 6.53
C PRO A 313 -14.84 -18.99 7.93
N THR A 314 -13.82 -19.00 8.78
CA THR A 314 -13.87 -19.39 10.18
C THR A 314 -14.88 -18.56 10.99
N ILE A 315 -15.00 -17.26 10.70
CA ILE A 315 -15.89 -16.35 11.42
C ILE A 315 -17.31 -16.39 10.86
N ALA A 316 -17.47 -16.63 9.55
CA ALA A 316 -18.78 -16.76 8.93
C ALA A 316 -19.63 -17.88 9.59
N GLU A 317 -18.99 -18.94 10.06
CA GLU A 317 -19.62 -20.08 10.74
C GLU A 317 -19.66 -19.93 12.28
N ALA A 318 -19.32 -18.76 12.81
CA ALA A 318 -19.19 -18.55 14.26
C ALA A 318 -20.47 -18.90 15.03
N GLN A 319 -20.31 -19.47 16.22
CA GLN A 319 -21.44 -19.75 17.12
C GLN A 319 -21.74 -18.52 17.99
N TRP A 320 -22.89 -17.89 17.76
CA TRP A 320 -23.29 -16.62 18.41
C TRP A 320 -23.89 -16.78 19.81
N LYS A 321 -23.78 -17.98 20.40
CA LYS A 321 -24.37 -18.27 21.70
C LYS A 321 -23.57 -17.52 22.78
N LYS A 322 -24.27 -16.74 23.61
CA LYS A 322 -23.65 -16.02 24.72
C LYS A 322 -23.06 -17.04 25.72
N PRO A 323 -21.73 -17.04 25.98
CA PRO A 323 -21.17 -17.90 27.00
C PRO A 323 -21.62 -17.44 28.40
N ASN A 324 -21.69 -18.40 29.32
CA ASN A 324 -21.84 -18.11 30.74
C ASN A 324 -20.64 -17.31 31.25
N LEU A 325 -20.83 -16.53 32.31
CA LEU A 325 -19.79 -15.61 32.80
C LEU A 325 -18.48 -16.32 33.18
N GLN A 326 -18.55 -17.56 33.67
CA GLN A 326 -17.37 -18.38 33.99
C GLN A 326 -16.50 -18.66 32.77
N ASN A 327 -17.12 -19.04 31.65
CA ASN A 327 -16.44 -19.44 30.41
C ASN A 327 -16.27 -18.26 29.46
N TYR A 328 -16.51 -17.04 29.92
CA TYR A 328 -16.41 -15.85 29.09
C TYR A 328 -14.93 -15.60 28.76
N PRO A 329 -14.53 -15.52 27.47
CA PRO A 329 -13.14 -15.30 27.11
C PRO A 329 -12.67 -13.93 27.61
N ARG A 330 -11.52 -13.91 28.28
CA ARG A 330 -10.88 -12.70 28.82
C ARG A 330 -9.49 -12.58 28.25
N ILE A 331 -9.25 -11.51 27.50
CA ILE A 331 -8.00 -11.29 26.78
C ILE A 331 -7.38 -9.98 27.29
N GLU A 332 -6.10 -10.04 27.65
CA GLU A 332 -5.31 -8.90 28.11
C GLU A 332 -4.45 -8.38 26.97
N SER A 333 -4.47 -7.07 26.69
CA SER A 333 -3.78 -6.48 25.54
C SER A 333 -2.27 -6.76 25.50
N SER A 334 -1.62 -6.85 26.67
CA SER A 334 -0.18 -7.08 26.81
C SER A 334 0.29 -8.45 26.34
N LYS A 335 -0.62 -9.43 26.29
CA LYS A 335 -0.33 -10.85 25.96
C LYS A 335 -1.19 -11.37 24.81
N ALA A 336 -2.11 -10.55 24.33
CA ALA A 336 -3.05 -10.95 23.31
C ALA A 336 -2.33 -11.13 21.99
N THR A 337 -2.68 -12.20 21.28
CA THR A 337 -2.38 -12.35 19.87
C THR A 337 -3.62 -12.07 19.04
N HIS A 338 -3.43 -11.68 17.78
CA HIS A 338 -4.51 -11.50 16.82
C HIS A 338 -5.37 -12.78 16.72
N ASP A 339 -4.72 -13.94 16.60
CA ASP A 339 -5.39 -15.21 16.39
C ASP A 339 -6.23 -15.65 17.59
N GLN A 340 -5.77 -15.38 18.82
CA GLN A 340 -6.57 -15.61 20.03
C GLN A 340 -7.86 -14.79 20.04
N MET A 341 -7.83 -13.55 19.55
CA MET A 341 -9.04 -12.73 19.47
C MET A 341 -9.99 -13.25 18.38
N ILE A 342 -9.45 -13.63 17.22
CA ILE A 342 -10.22 -14.26 16.13
C ILE A 342 -10.90 -15.54 16.61
N GLU A 343 -10.17 -16.40 17.32
CA GLU A 343 -10.71 -17.64 17.89
C GLU A 343 -11.83 -17.37 18.91
N ALA A 344 -11.64 -16.38 19.80
CA ALA A 344 -12.69 -16.00 20.74
C ALA A 344 -13.96 -15.47 20.05
N LEU A 345 -13.80 -14.75 18.95
CA LEU A 345 -14.92 -14.28 18.13
C LEU A 345 -15.57 -15.42 17.34
N LYS A 346 -14.80 -16.38 16.82
CA LYS A 346 -15.34 -17.59 16.20
C LYS A 346 -16.21 -18.38 17.19
N ASN A 347 -15.67 -18.68 18.36
CA ASN A 347 -16.27 -19.63 19.27
C ASN A 347 -17.46 -19.04 20.04
N PHE A 348 -17.44 -17.72 20.30
CA PHE A 348 -18.43 -17.09 21.19
C PHE A 348 -19.09 -15.83 20.59
N GLY A 349 -18.59 -15.32 19.46
CA GLY A 349 -18.99 -14.04 18.87
C GLY A 349 -18.59 -12.82 19.70
N ARG A 350 -17.84 -12.99 20.80
CA ARG A 350 -17.55 -11.94 21.79
C ARG A 350 -16.48 -12.34 22.80
N PHE A 351 -15.80 -11.34 23.35
CA PHE A 351 -14.88 -11.50 24.49
C PHE A 351 -14.78 -10.22 25.34
N HIS A 352 -14.19 -10.34 26.53
CA HIS A 352 -13.85 -9.20 27.38
C HIS A 352 -12.38 -8.88 27.19
N PHE A 353 -12.11 -7.63 26.88
CA PHE A 353 -10.80 -7.14 26.52
C PHE A 353 -10.31 -6.17 27.60
N TYR A 354 -9.18 -6.50 28.21
CA TYR A 354 -8.56 -5.72 29.27
C TYR A 354 -7.31 -5.05 28.72
N VAL A 355 -7.35 -3.72 28.64
CA VAL A 355 -6.27 -2.90 28.13
C VAL A 355 -5.29 -2.64 29.26
N ASN A 356 -4.09 -3.16 29.08
CA ASN A 356 -2.92 -2.97 29.91
C ASN A 356 -1.73 -2.67 29.00
N VAL A 357 -1.67 -1.44 28.49
CA VAL A 357 -0.58 -0.94 27.64
C VAL A 357 0.29 -0.03 28.51
N PRO A 358 1.63 -0.22 28.55
CA PRO A 358 2.52 0.63 29.33
C PRO A 358 2.32 2.12 29.02
N GLY A 359 2.18 2.94 30.07
CA GLY A 359 1.97 4.39 29.92
C GLY A 359 0.54 4.81 29.57
N GLN A 360 -0.44 3.89 29.54
CA GLN A 360 -1.85 4.21 29.32
C GLN A 360 -2.76 3.83 30.48
N ALA A 361 -3.91 4.50 30.55
CA ALA A 361 -4.95 4.17 31.51
C ALA A 361 -5.52 2.78 31.23
N THR A 362 -5.56 1.93 32.27
CA THR A 362 -6.15 0.60 32.14
C THR A 362 -7.65 0.68 31.91
N GLY A 363 -8.17 -0.24 31.09
CA GLY A 363 -9.57 -0.25 30.69
C GLY A 363 -10.10 -1.66 30.52
N ALA A 364 -11.39 -1.85 30.75
CA ALA A 364 -12.05 -3.12 30.47
C ALA A 364 -13.20 -2.86 29.51
N TYR A 365 -13.21 -3.62 28.42
CA TYR A 365 -14.09 -3.46 27.28
C TYR A 365 -14.74 -4.78 26.94
N LYS A 366 -15.85 -4.67 26.24
CA LYS A 366 -16.54 -5.77 25.62
C LYS A 366 -16.35 -5.66 24.12
N VAL A 367 -15.77 -6.71 23.53
CA VAL A 367 -15.62 -6.87 22.09
C VAL A 367 -16.69 -7.84 21.60
N LYS A 368 -17.37 -7.51 20.51
CA LYS A 368 -18.38 -8.36 19.86
C LYS A 368 -18.32 -8.23 18.35
N LEU A 369 -18.74 -9.29 17.66
CA LEU A 369 -19.12 -9.20 16.25
C LEU A 369 -20.47 -8.47 16.12
N GLU A 370 -20.58 -7.61 15.11
CA GLU A 370 -21.79 -6.91 14.72
C GLU A 370 -21.95 -7.02 13.20
N HIS A 371 -23.12 -7.47 12.74
CA HIS A 371 -23.46 -7.43 11.31
C HIS A 371 -23.76 -5.99 10.92
N ALA A 372 -23.21 -5.52 9.81
CA ALA A 372 -23.66 -4.28 9.19
C ALA A 372 -25.18 -4.37 8.95
N ASP A 373 -25.89 -3.29 9.27
CA ASP A 373 -27.33 -3.17 9.09
C ASP A 373 -27.70 -3.49 7.63
N THR A 374 -28.89 -4.06 7.42
CA THR A 374 -29.38 -4.61 6.13
C THR A 374 -29.38 -3.63 4.95
N SER A 375 -29.08 -2.35 5.18
CA SER A 375 -28.92 -1.31 4.17
C SER A 375 -27.54 -1.28 3.50
N ASP A 376 -26.50 -1.87 4.11
CA ASP A 376 -25.18 -1.98 3.51
C ASP A 376 -25.09 -3.30 2.73
N ARG A 377 -25.18 -3.22 1.39
CA ARG A 377 -25.19 -4.37 0.46
C ARG A 377 -23.96 -5.29 0.54
N ARG A 378 -23.01 -4.98 1.44
CA ARG A 378 -21.74 -5.71 1.60
C ARG A 378 -21.76 -6.72 2.76
N ASN A 379 -22.84 -6.85 3.55
CA ASN A 379 -22.95 -7.84 4.64
C ASN A 379 -21.67 -7.95 5.51
N ARG A 380 -21.06 -6.80 5.83
CA ARG A 380 -19.75 -6.79 6.49
C ARG A 380 -19.89 -7.14 7.96
N ILE A 381 -19.11 -8.13 8.40
CA ILE A 381 -18.92 -8.43 9.82
C ILE A 381 -17.92 -7.41 10.37
N SER A 382 -18.31 -6.68 11.40
CA SER A 382 -17.48 -5.66 12.04
C SER A 382 -17.27 -5.96 13.53
N VAL A 383 -16.25 -5.34 14.11
CA VAL A 383 -15.92 -5.50 15.54
C VAL A 383 -16.35 -4.27 16.31
N LEU A 384 -17.25 -4.47 17.26
CA LEU A 384 -17.73 -3.44 18.15
C LEU A 384 -17.02 -3.52 19.51
N LEU A 385 -16.35 -2.44 19.89
CA LEU A 385 -15.71 -2.28 21.20
C LEU A 385 -16.51 -1.30 22.05
N LYS A 386 -17.01 -1.76 23.20
CA LYS A 386 -17.78 -0.94 24.15
C LYS A 386 -17.17 -1.02 25.56
N PRO A 387 -17.04 0.08 26.32
CA PRO A 387 -16.62 0.02 27.70
C PRO A 387 -17.49 -0.94 28.51
N LEU A 388 -16.86 -1.74 29.38
CA LEU A 388 -17.60 -2.63 30.26
C LEU A 388 -18.28 -1.80 31.36
N GLY A 389 -19.61 -1.85 31.45
CA GLY A 389 -20.36 -1.09 32.44
C GLY A 389 -19.99 -1.46 33.89
N ARG A 390 -20.13 -0.51 34.82
CA ARG A 390 -19.77 -0.68 36.25
C ARG A 390 -20.40 -1.92 36.88
N TYR A 391 -21.69 -2.15 36.61
CA TYR A 391 -22.42 -3.33 37.10
C TYR A 391 -21.75 -4.65 36.66
N LYS A 392 -21.43 -4.78 35.37
CA LYS A 392 -20.78 -5.99 34.84
C LYS A 392 -19.37 -6.20 35.38
N LYS A 393 -18.60 -5.13 35.58
CA LYS A 393 -17.30 -5.21 36.24
C LYS A 393 -17.42 -5.76 37.66
N ASN A 394 -18.43 -5.32 38.40
CA ASN A 394 -18.67 -5.79 39.77
C ASN A 394 -19.17 -7.23 39.81
N GLU A 395 -20.08 -7.60 38.90
CA GLU A 395 -20.56 -8.97 38.74
C GLU A 395 -19.40 -9.93 38.45
N GLU A 396 -18.50 -9.56 37.52
CA GLU A 396 -17.30 -10.35 37.25
C GLU A 396 -16.40 -10.50 38.48
N ARG A 397 -16.14 -9.40 39.20
CA ARG A 397 -15.29 -9.42 40.41
C ARG A 397 -15.89 -10.27 41.53
N LEU A 398 -17.20 -10.25 41.70
CA LEU A 398 -17.89 -11.10 42.67
C LEU A 398 -17.76 -12.56 42.26
N MET A 399 -18.06 -12.85 40.99
CA MET A 399 -18.04 -14.20 40.46
C MET A 399 -16.64 -14.79 40.36
N SER A 400 -15.60 -13.99 40.15
CA SER A 400 -14.20 -14.44 40.21
C SER A 400 -13.84 -14.91 41.62
N LYS A 401 -14.35 -14.25 42.66
CA LYS A 401 -14.14 -14.66 44.06
C LYS A 401 -14.93 -15.92 44.41
N LEU A 402 -16.20 -15.98 43.99
CA LEU A 402 -17.09 -17.10 44.31
C LEU A 402 -16.75 -18.38 43.54
N LYS A 403 -16.34 -18.25 42.27
CA LYS A 403 -16.17 -19.38 41.35
C LYS A 403 -14.72 -19.60 40.89
N GLY A 404 -13.77 -18.85 41.45
CA GLY A 404 -12.33 -19.09 41.31
C GLY A 404 -11.71 -18.80 39.94
N PHE A 405 -12.34 -18.02 39.07
CA PHE A 405 -11.73 -17.65 37.77
C PHE A 405 -10.94 -16.35 37.84
N LYS A 406 -9.88 -16.21 37.02
CA LYS A 406 -8.98 -15.05 37.03
C LYS A 406 -9.49 -13.93 36.12
N ILE A 407 -9.41 -12.69 36.61
CA ILE A 407 -9.63 -11.47 35.81
C ILE A 407 -8.25 -10.85 35.55
N PRO A 408 -7.89 -10.54 34.29
CA PRO A 408 -6.68 -9.78 33.98
C PRO A 408 -6.67 -8.44 34.71
N LYS A 409 -5.49 -8.01 35.17
CA LYS A 409 -5.35 -6.78 35.96
C LYS A 409 -5.28 -5.54 35.08
#